data_AF-A0A1F7ICI1-F1
#
_entry.id   AF-A0A1F7ICI1-F1
#
_cell.length_a   1.000
_cell.length_b   1.000
_cell.length_c   1.000
_cell.angle_alpha   90.00
_cell.angle_beta   90.00
_cell.angle_gamma   90.00
#
_symmetry.space_group_name_H-M   'P 1'
#
loop_
_entity.id
_entity.type
_entity.pdbx_description
1 polymer ?
#
loop_
_entity_poly.entity_id
_entity_poly.type
_entity_poly.pdbx_seq_one_letter_code
_entity_poly.pdbx_strand_id
1 'polypeptide(L)'
;MINKIDLPKGVFSEVYGAGDVGEQLINQNIDLIWFTGSSKVGKHLYEIAGRKFIKAILEMGGSNPVIMFDDVDIDKVLNKIYVKRFLNCGQVCDAMKRLIVHKSVFDEVVEKFKKIVESKKIGNPKNTDTELGSLVAKRQLELLESQVQDSVKKGAKIVTGGKRPKNLKGAYYLPTIITNIKHDMMVWREETFGPVLVIVPFSSDDEAIRLANDTRYGLGAQVYTKNKQRIQRFASEIQAGTIDFNEGNHWQPCTPFGGYKDSGMGREHGAMGFRELCQIKVIAAD
;
A
#
# COMPACT_ATOMS: atom_id res chain seq x y z
N MET A 1 -24.08 2.46 -15.86
CA MET A 1 -24.84 1.43 -15.11
C MET A 1 -25.83 2.09 -14.16
N ILE A 2 -25.43 3.09 -13.36
CA ILE A 2 -26.31 3.81 -12.43
C ILE A 2 -27.55 4.41 -13.11
N ASN A 3 -27.41 5.07 -14.29
CA ASN A 3 -28.55 5.63 -15.03
C ASN A 3 -29.57 4.59 -15.54
N LYS A 4 -29.28 3.28 -15.42
CA LYS A 4 -30.22 2.20 -15.75
C LYS A 4 -31.06 1.78 -14.54
N ILE A 5 -30.84 2.40 -13.39
CA ILE A 5 -31.53 2.15 -12.13
C ILE A 5 -32.30 3.43 -11.79
N ASP A 6 -33.58 3.30 -11.45
CA ASP A 6 -34.46 4.44 -11.16
C ASP A 6 -34.22 4.95 -9.73
N LEU A 7 -33.12 5.70 -9.55
CA LEU A 7 -32.79 6.33 -8.28
C LEU A 7 -33.52 7.67 -8.14
N PRO A 8 -34.08 7.98 -6.95
CA PRO A 8 -34.64 9.30 -6.70
C PRO A 8 -33.63 10.42 -6.95
N LYS A 9 -34.11 11.56 -7.46
CA LYS A 9 -33.27 12.74 -7.73
C LYS A 9 -32.50 13.15 -6.48
N GLY A 10 -31.18 13.29 -6.60
CA GLY A 10 -30.29 13.72 -5.52
C GLY A 10 -29.66 12.60 -4.68
N VAL A 11 -30.07 11.34 -4.86
CA VAL A 11 -29.48 10.19 -4.13
C VAL A 11 -28.01 9.96 -4.52
N PHE A 12 -27.68 10.17 -5.79
CA PHE A 12 -26.32 10.05 -6.31
C PHE A 12 -25.99 11.27 -7.16
N SER A 13 -24.77 11.78 -7.01
CA SER A 13 -24.23 12.85 -7.83
C SER A 13 -22.74 12.59 -8.05
N GLU A 14 -22.30 12.77 -9.29
CA GLU A 14 -20.90 12.62 -9.68
C GLU A 14 -20.40 13.98 -10.19
N VAL A 15 -19.26 14.41 -9.65
CA VAL A 15 -18.65 15.70 -10.00
C VAL A 15 -17.20 15.45 -10.35
N TYR A 16 -16.78 15.93 -11.52
CA TYR A 16 -15.43 15.74 -12.04
C TYR A 16 -14.64 17.04 -11.91
N GLY A 17 -13.41 16.94 -11.40
CA GLY A 17 -12.53 18.09 -11.28
C GLY A 17 -11.23 17.79 -10.56
N ALA A 18 -10.39 18.81 -10.40
CA ALA A 18 -9.15 18.72 -9.64
C ALA A 18 -9.40 19.09 -8.17
N GLY A 19 -8.32 19.43 -7.44
CA GLY A 19 -8.40 19.73 -6.02
C GLY A 19 -9.29 20.93 -5.68
N ASP A 20 -9.41 21.90 -6.59
CA ASP A 20 -10.29 23.06 -6.48
C ASP A 20 -11.78 22.67 -6.44
N VAL A 21 -12.19 21.69 -7.25
CA VAL A 21 -13.55 21.14 -7.19
C VAL A 21 -13.76 20.35 -5.90
N GLY A 22 -12.77 19.58 -5.46
CA GLY A 22 -12.79 18.91 -4.16
C GLY A 22 -12.98 19.89 -2.99
N GLU A 23 -12.27 21.03 -3.03
CA GLU A 23 -12.39 22.12 -2.05
C GLU A 23 -13.79 22.71 -2.01
N GLN A 24 -14.45 22.89 -3.17
CA GLN A 24 -15.83 23.36 -3.21
C GLN A 24 -16.80 22.36 -2.58
N LEU A 25 -16.60 21.06 -2.80
CA LEU A 25 -17.45 19.98 -2.25
C LEU A 25 -17.37 19.93 -0.73
N ILE A 26 -16.16 19.93 -0.17
CA ILE A 26 -15.97 19.81 1.29
C ILE A 26 -16.46 21.06 2.04
N ASN A 27 -16.56 22.21 1.37
CA ASN A 27 -17.11 23.43 1.95
C ASN A 27 -18.64 23.48 1.97
N GLN A 28 -19.34 22.60 1.22
CA GLN A 28 -20.80 22.48 1.27
C GLN A 28 -21.30 22.02 2.65
N ASN A 29 -22.62 22.08 2.85
CA ASN A 29 -23.27 21.47 4.01
C ASN A 29 -23.34 19.95 3.82
N ILE A 30 -22.37 19.23 4.41
CA ILE A 30 -22.23 17.77 4.33
C ILE A 30 -22.09 17.19 5.74
N ASP A 31 -22.51 15.94 5.93
CA ASP A 31 -22.52 15.27 7.23
C ASP A 31 -21.33 14.32 7.45
N LEU A 32 -20.61 13.97 6.37
CA LEU A 32 -19.53 12.98 6.37
C LEU A 32 -18.52 13.30 5.27
N ILE A 33 -17.24 13.13 5.58
CA ILE A 33 -16.17 13.04 4.57
C ILE A 33 -15.67 11.61 4.53
N TRP A 34 -15.79 10.94 3.38
CA TRP A 34 -15.17 9.64 3.13
C TRP A 34 -14.13 9.82 2.02
N PHE A 35 -12.85 9.63 2.34
CA PHE A 35 -11.76 9.92 1.41
C PHE A 35 -10.70 8.82 1.40
N THR A 36 -10.30 8.43 0.18
CA THR A 36 -9.19 7.51 -0.07
C THR A 36 -8.12 8.21 -0.89
N GLY A 37 -6.87 8.25 -0.40
CA GLY A 37 -5.80 8.95 -1.11
C GLY A 37 -4.53 9.19 -0.31
N SER A 38 -3.83 10.30 -0.57
CA SER A 38 -2.57 10.59 0.11
C SER A 38 -2.78 11.01 1.57
N SER A 39 -1.91 10.56 2.49
CA SER A 39 -1.98 10.95 3.90
C SER A 39 -1.93 12.47 4.12
N LYS A 40 -1.23 13.22 3.24
CA LYS A 40 -1.20 14.69 3.30
C LYS A 40 -2.59 15.30 3.12
N VAL A 41 -3.33 14.85 2.10
CA VAL A 41 -4.70 15.32 1.83
C VAL A 41 -5.65 14.82 2.92
N GLY A 42 -5.54 13.57 3.36
CA GLY A 42 -6.37 13.03 4.44
C GLY A 42 -6.27 13.83 5.73
N LYS A 43 -5.06 14.21 6.16
CA LYS A 43 -4.84 15.07 7.34
C LYS A 43 -5.50 16.44 7.19
N HIS A 44 -5.36 17.06 6.02
CA HIS A 44 -6.01 18.33 5.72
C HIS A 44 -7.55 18.23 5.77
N LEU A 45 -8.11 17.17 5.19
CA LEU A 45 -9.56 16.91 5.25
C LEU A 45 -10.04 16.64 6.68
N TYR A 46 -9.22 16.00 7.51
CA TYR A 46 -9.55 15.78 8.92
C TYR A 46 -9.63 17.09 9.72
N GLU A 47 -8.73 18.04 9.46
CA GLU A 47 -8.81 19.38 10.07
C GLU A 47 -10.10 20.11 9.67
N ILE A 48 -10.52 19.98 8.40
CA ILE A 48 -11.79 20.55 7.91
C ILE A 48 -12.99 19.87 8.57
N ALA A 49 -12.99 18.54 8.64
CA ALA A 49 -14.03 17.77 9.31
C ALA A 49 -14.17 18.18 10.78
N GLY A 50 -13.03 18.36 11.48
CA GLY A 50 -12.98 18.84 12.84
C GLY A 50 -13.59 20.24 13.02
N ARG A 51 -13.28 21.19 12.11
CA ARG A 51 -13.91 22.52 12.13
C ARG A 51 -15.42 22.49 11.90
N LYS A 52 -15.89 21.56 11.06
CA LYS A 52 -17.33 21.35 10.78
C LYS A 52 -18.02 20.47 11.83
N PHE A 53 -17.26 19.86 12.74
CA PHE A 53 -17.74 18.87 13.70
C PHE A 53 -18.48 17.68 13.04
N ILE A 54 -17.93 17.20 11.92
CA ILE A 54 -18.45 16.04 11.18
C ILE A 54 -17.47 14.88 11.23
N LYS A 55 -17.98 13.67 10.95
CA LYS A 55 -17.14 12.48 10.87
C LYS A 55 -16.28 12.50 9.60
N ALA A 56 -15.07 11.96 9.72
CA ALA A 56 -14.21 11.66 8.58
C ALA A 56 -13.81 10.19 8.61
N ILE A 57 -13.88 9.52 7.46
CA ILE A 57 -13.38 8.16 7.25
C ILE A 57 -12.29 8.26 6.20
N LEU A 58 -11.09 7.81 6.54
CA LEU A 58 -9.88 8.12 5.80
C LEU A 58 -9.11 6.83 5.52
N GLU A 59 -9.03 6.42 4.26
CA GLU A 59 -8.13 5.35 3.80
C GLU A 59 -6.92 5.86 3.04
N MET A 60 -5.73 5.76 3.63
CA MET A 60 -4.53 6.40 3.11
C MET A 60 -3.51 5.39 2.54
N GLY A 61 -2.35 5.90 2.17
CA GLY A 61 -1.22 5.11 1.73
C GLY A 61 -0.66 4.17 2.79
N GLY A 62 0.18 3.24 2.34
CA GLY A 62 0.86 2.25 3.18
C GLY A 62 2.32 2.09 2.78
N SER A 63 3.13 1.56 3.69
CA SER A 63 4.47 1.01 3.40
C SER A 63 4.56 -0.40 3.96
N ASN A 64 3.73 -1.28 3.40
CA ASN A 64 3.45 -2.57 4.00
C ASN A 64 4.70 -3.46 4.07
N PRO A 65 5.04 -3.97 5.26
CA PRO A 65 6.12 -4.91 5.44
C PRO A 65 5.69 -6.32 5.03
N VAL A 66 6.64 -7.06 4.47
CA VAL A 66 6.57 -8.50 4.26
C VAL A 66 7.71 -9.12 5.03
N ILE A 67 7.42 -9.96 6.00
CA ILE A 67 8.42 -10.66 6.79
C ILE A 67 8.54 -12.08 6.23
N MET A 68 9.72 -12.46 5.77
CA MET A 68 10.01 -13.80 5.26
C MET A 68 11.05 -14.48 6.14
N PHE A 69 10.64 -15.55 6.82
CA PHE A 69 11.54 -16.43 7.56
C PHE A 69 12.17 -17.49 6.65
N ASP A 70 13.17 -18.19 7.16
CA ASP A 70 13.93 -19.23 6.45
C ASP A 70 13.24 -20.60 6.42
N ASP A 71 12.10 -20.74 7.09
CA ASP A 71 11.35 -22.00 7.18
C ASP A 71 10.29 -22.16 6.07
N VAL A 72 10.31 -21.32 5.03
CA VAL A 72 9.30 -21.29 3.97
C VAL A 72 9.82 -21.77 2.62
N ASP A 73 8.89 -22.09 1.72
CA ASP A 73 9.19 -22.37 0.32
C ASP A 73 9.47 -21.04 -0.40
N ILE A 74 10.75 -20.67 -0.53
CA ILE A 74 11.19 -19.37 -1.06
C ILE A 74 10.60 -19.12 -2.45
N ASP A 75 10.66 -20.11 -3.35
CA ASP A 75 10.19 -19.94 -4.74
C ASP A 75 8.69 -19.65 -4.79
N LYS A 76 7.87 -20.38 -4.02
CA LYS A 76 6.42 -20.10 -3.95
C LYS A 76 6.14 -18.74 -3.35
N VAL A 77 6.85 -18.36 -2.30
CA VAL A 77 6.62 -17.09 -1.61
C VAL A 77 7.01 -15.90 -2.50
N LEU A 78 8.15 -15.97 -3.20
CA LEU A 78 8.59 -14.88 -4.08
C LEU A 78 7.63 -14.64 -5.25
N ASN A 79 7.03 -15.68 -5.82
CA ASN A 79 6.01 -15.53 -6.85
C ASN A 79 4.78 -14.75 -6.34
N LYS A 80 4.37 -14.97 -5.09
CA LYS A 80 3.25 -14.22 -4.49
C LYS A 80 3.63 -12.79 -4.17
N ILE A 81 4.84 -12.58 -3.65
CA ILE A 81 5.35 -11.23 -3.39
C ILE A 81 5.45 -10.45 -4.70
N TYR A 82 5.87 -11.08 -5.80
CA TYR A 82 5.85 -10.46 -7.12
C TYR A 82 4.46 -9.93 -7.46
N VAL A 83 3.44 -10.80 -7.40
CA VAL A 83 2.06 -10.41 -7.70
C VAL A 83 1.60 -9.27 -6.78
N LYS A 84 1.71 -9.42 -5.45
CA LYS A 84 1.23 -8.42 -4.49
C LYS A 84 2.04 -7.10 -4.50
N ARG A 85 3.31 -7.11 -4.93
CA ARG A 85 4.13 -5.88 -5.06
C ARG A 85 3.85 -5.15 -6.36
N PHE A 86 3.84 -5.87 -7.48
CA PHE A 86 3.89 -5.28 -8.81
C PHE A 86 2.51 -5.21 -9.49
N LEU A 87 1.45 -5.78 -8.90
CA LEU A 87 0.06 -5.57 -9.34
C LEU A 87 -0.21 -4.07 -9.56
N ASN A 88 -0.88 -3.75 -10.67
CA ASN A 88 -1.16 -2.37 -11.06
C ASN A 88 0.09 -1.47 -11.14
N CYS A 89 1.24 -2.04 -11.54
CA CYS A 89 2.53 -1.36 -11.55
C CYS A 89 2.93 -0.84 -10.14
N GLY A 90 2.53 -1.54 -9.08
CA GLY A 90 2.80 -1.17 -7.68
C GLY A 90 2.01 0.04 -7.17
N GLN A 91 1.03 0.53 -7.94
CA GLN A 91 0.14 1.64 -7.57
C GLN A 91 -1.06 1.10 -6.77
N VAL A 92 -0.76 0.56 -5.60
CA VAL A 92 -1.74 0.01 -4.65
C VAL A 92 -1.32 0.43 -3.24
N CYS A 93 -2.23 0.97 -2.45
CA CYS A 93 -1.97 1.44 -1.07
C CYS A 93 -1.43 0.30 -0.20
N ASP A 94 -2.02 -0.89 -0.32
CA ASP A 94 -1.70 -2.10 0.44
C ASP A 94 -0.59 -2.97 -0.19
N ALA A 95 0.00 -2.57 -1.31
CA ALA A 95 1.04 -3.40 -1.92
C ALA A 95 2.28 -3.54 -1.03
N MET A 96 2.96 -4.67 -1.18
CA MET A 96 4.11 -5.12 -0.39
C MET A 96 5.37 -4.28 -0.64
N LYS A 97 5.56 -3.16 0.05
CA LYS A 97 6.62 -2.19 -0.28
C LYS A 97 7.98 -2.48 0.34
N ARG A 98 8.02 -3.21 1.47
CA ARG A 98 9.26 -3.51 2.21
C ARG A 98 9.37 -5.01 2.46
N LEU A 99 10.31 -5.68 1.82
CA LEU A 99 10.58 -7.10 2.06
C LEU A 99 11.71 -7.25 3.10
N ILE A 100 11.37 -7.80 4.26
CA ILE A 100 12.22 -7.99 5.42
C ILE A 100 12.50 -9.50 5.53
N VAL A 101 13.73 -9.92 5.25
CA VAL A 101 14.10 -11.32 5.01
C VAL A 101 15.07 -11.81 6.08
N HIS A 102 14.87 -13.03 6.58
CA HIS A 102 15.80 -13.61 7.55
C HIS A 102 17.19 -13.76 6.91
N LYS A 103 18.24 -13.34 7.63
CA LYS A 103 19.60 -13.21 7.09
C LYS A 103 20.15 -14.49 6.46
N SER A 104 19.73 -15.67 6.93
CA SER A 104 20.21 -16.96 6.43
C SER A 104 19.81 -17.24 4.98
N VAL A 105 18.75 -16.58 4.47
CA VAL A 105 18.21 -16.78 3.12
C VAL A 105 18.21 -15.49 2.29
N PHE A 106 18.83 -14.41 2.79
CA PHE A 106 18.81 -13.09 2.16
C PHE A 106 19.37 -13.10 0.74
N ASP A 107 20.58 -13.64 0.55
CA ASP A 107 21.24 -13.64 -0.76
C ASP A 107 20.48 -14.51 -1.78
N GLU A 108 19.99 -15.67 -1.35
CA GLU A 108 19.15 -16.55 -2.16
C GLU A 108 17.87 -15.81 -2.62
N VAL A 109 17.18 -15.14 -1.70
CA VAL A 109 15.98 -14.38 -1.99
C VAL A 109 16.25 -13.24 -2.98
N VAL A 110 17.31 -12.46 -2.78
CA VAL A 110 17.67 -11.35 -3.67
C VAL A 110 17.94 -11.85 -5.09
N GLU A 111 18.73 -12.92 -5.24
CA GLU A 111 19.09 -13.45 -6.54
C GLU A 111 17.91 -14.12 -7.26
N LYS A 112 17.10 -14.91 -6.54
CA LYS A 112 15.89 -15.51 -7.12
C LYS A 112 14.86 -14.46 -7.51
N PHE A 113 14.65 -13.46 -6.67
CA PHE A 113 13.65 -12.44 -6.95
C PHE A 113 14.07 -11.53 -8.11
N LYS A 114 15.37 -11.23 -8.23
CA LYS A 114 15.93 -10.54 -9.40
C LYS A 114 15.53 -11.26 -10.70
N LYS A 115 15.73 -12.59 -10.79
CA LYS A 115 15.36 -13.37 -11.98
C LYS A 115 13.86 -13.31 -12.29
N ILE A 116 13.02 -13.43 -11.26
CA ILE A 116 11.56 -13.31 -11.42
C ILE A 116 11.17 -11.94 -11.96
N VAL A 117 11.82 -10.86 -11.49
CA VAL A 117 11.51 -9.49 -11.90
C VAL A 117 12.02 -9.18 -13.31
N GLU A 118 13.22 -9.67 -13.66
CA GLU A 118 13.83 -9.46 -14.98
C GLU A 118 13.12 -10.23 -16.10
N SER A 119 12.39 -11.31 -15.77
CA SER A 119 11.66 -12.11 -16.76
C SER A 119 10.37 -11.44 -17.26
N LYS A 120 10.01 -10.26 -16.72
CA LYS A 120 8.67 -9.68 -16.86
C LYS A 120 8.59 -8.71 -18.01
N LYS A 121 7.49 -8.78 -18.77
CA LYS A 121 7.29 -7.90 -19.91
C LYS A 121 6.59 -6.60 -19.52
N ILE A 122 7.31 -5.50 -19.64
CA ILE A 122 6.75 -4.14 -19.53
C ILE A 122 6.34 -3.68 -20.94
N GLY A 123 5.14 -3.11 -21.08
CA GLY A 123 4.64 -2.76 -22.41
C GLY A 123 3.30 -2.05 -22.43
N ASN A 124 2.75 -1.94 -23.64
CA ASN A 124 1.44 -1.38 -23.87
C ASN A 124 0.37 -2.32 -23.30
N PRO A 125 -0.52 -1.87 -22.41
CA PRO A 125 -1.56 -2.73 -21.81
C PRO A 125 -2.54 -3.33 -22.82
N LYS A 126 -2.56 -2.85 -24.08
CA LYS A 126 -3.34 -3.47 -25.16
C LYS A 126 -2.71 -4.75 -25.72
N ASN A 127 -1.44 -5.02 -25.44
CA ASN A 127 -0.77 -6.24 -25.87
C ASN A 127 -0.99 -7.34 -24.83
N THR A 128 -1.47 -8.50 -25.27
CA THR A 128 -1.84 -9.63 -24.39
C THR A 128 -0.66 -10.22 -23.61
N ASP A 129 0.57 -10.00 -24.06
CA ASP A 129 1.78 -10.48 -23.41
C ASP A 129 2.41 -9.44 -22.46
N THR A 130 1.78 -8.27 -22.26
CA THR A 130 2.23 -7.27 -21.31
C THR A 130 1.81 -7.65 -19.89
N GLU A 131 2.79 -7.78 -18.99
CA GLU A 131 2.53 -8.03 -17.56
C GLU A 131 2.45 -6.73 -16.77
N LEU A 132 3.19 -5.69 -17.17
CA LEU A 132 3.22 -4.41 -16.47
C LEU A 132 3.10 -3.22 -17.42
N GLY A 133 2.17 -2.32 -17.09
CA GLY A 133 1.95 -1.05 -17.81
C GLY A 133 2.76 0.12 -17.25
N SER A 134 2.35 1.33 -17.61
CA SER A 134 2.93 2.57 -17.08
C SER A 134 2.34 2.95 -15.72
N LEU A 135 3.01 3.87 -15.02
CA LEU A 135 2.39 4.68 -13.97
C LEU A 135 1.30 5.57 -14.57
N VAL A 136 0.40 6.06 -13.71
CA VAL A 136 -0.76 6.86 -14.13
C VAL A 136 -0.39 8.23 -14.69
N ALA A 137 0.73 8.82 -14.25
CA ALA A 137 1.09 10.19 -14.62
C ALA A 137 2.60 10.44 -14.56
N LYS A 138 3.08 11.41 -15.36
CA LYS A 138 4.49 11.85 -15.37
C LYS A 138 4.98 12.31 -13.99
N ARG A 139 4.15 13.04 -13.25
CA ARG A 139 4.48 13.48 -11.87
C ARG A 139 4.74 12.31 -10.91
N GLN A 140 4.07 11.16 -11.10
CA GLN A 140 4.30 9.97 -10.28
C GLN A 140 5.62 9.30 -10.65
N LEU A 141 5.96 9.27 -11.95
CA LEU A 141 7.27 8.80 -12.41
C LEU A 141 8.40 9.66 -11.85
N GLU A 142 8.28 10.99 -11.93
CA GLU A 142 9.31 11.92 -11.45
C GLU A 142 9.53 11.81 -9.93
N LEU A 143 8.45 11.62 -9.14
CA LEU A 143 8.55 11.36 -7.70
C LEU A 143 9.22 10.01 -7.40
N LEU A 144 8.84 8.95 -8.10
CA LEU A 144 9.43 7.63 -7.89
C LEU A 144 10.93 7.64 -8.22
N GLU A 145 11.33 8.33 -9.28
CA GLU A 145 12.73 8.52 -9.64
C GLU A 145 13.51 9.30 -8.58
N SER A 146 12.92 10.35 -8.01
CA SER A 146 13.59 11.12 -6.96
C SER A 146 13.80 10.30 -5.69
N GLN A 147 12.82 9.48 -5.30
CA GLN A 147 12.93 8.54 -4.17
C GLN A 147 14.07 7.54 -4.39
N VAL A 148 14.15 6.93 -5.57
CA VAL A 148 15.22 5.98 -5.92
C VAL A 148 16.58 6.66 -5.96
N GLN A 149 16.68 7.84 -6.58
CA GLN A 149 17.94 8.60 -6.70
C GLN A 149 18.46 9.08 -5.34
N ASP A 150 17.59 9.58 -4.46
CA ASP A 150 17.95 9.93 -3.07
C ASP A 150 18.60 8.73 -2.36
N SER A 151 17.95 7.57 -2.48
CA SER A 151 18.38 6.35 -1.82
C SER A 151 19.73 5.87 -2.33
N VAL A 152 19.95 5.89 -3.66
CA VAL A 152 21.25 5.55 -4.27
C VAL A 152 22.34 6.50 -3.82
N LYS A 153 22.08 7.82 -3.76
CA LYS A 153 23.05 8.81 -3.25
C LYS A 153 23.45 8.55 -1.80
N LYS A 154 22.54 7.97 -0.99
CA LYS A 154 22.78 7.59 0.42
C LYS A 154 23.40 6.19 0.57
N GLY A 155 23.69 5.51 -0.53
CA GLY A 155 24.39 4.23 -0.58
C GLY A 155 23.53 3.02 -0.91
N ALA A 156 22.25 3.18 -1.22
CA ALA A 156 21.41 2.06 -1.65
C ALA A 156 21.94 1.45 -2.95
N LYS A 157 21.78 0.13 -3.09
CA LYS A 157 22.23 -0.62 -4.27
C LYS A 157 21.02 -1.09 -5.08
N ILE A 158 20.95 -0.65 -6.34
CA ILE A 158 20.00 -1.20 -7.31
C ILE A 158 20.46 -2.61 -7.71
N VAL A 159 19.61 -3.61 -7.48
CA VAL A 159 19.85 -5.01 -7.89
C VAL A 159 19.42 -5.22 -9.34
N THR A 160 18.26 -4.68 -9.71
CA THR A 160 17.74 -4.64 -11.09
C THR A 160 16.79 -3.47 -11.29
N GLY A 161 16.50 -3.12 -12.54
CA GLY A 161 15.65 -1.99 -12.90
C GLY A 161 16.30 -0.62 -12.67
N GLY A 162 15.63 0.24 -11.89
CA GLY A 162 16.11 1.55 -11.45
C GLY A 162 16.11 2.64 -12.51
N LYS A 163 15.41 2.43 -13.63
CA LYS A 163 15.44 3.31 -14.80
C LYS A 163 14.20 3.17 -15.66
N ARG A 164 14.00 4.14 -16.56
CA ARG A 164 12.97 4.06 -17.60
C ARG A 164 13.36 3.05 -18.69
N PRO A 165 12.41 2.30 -19.26
CA PRO A 165 12.65 1.49 -20.46
C PRO A 165 12.98 2.37 -21.68
N LYS A 166 13.99 2.00 -22.47
CA LYS A 166 14.46 2.81 -23.62
C LYS A 166 13.43 2.95 -24.75
N ASN A 167 12.59 1.93 -24.95
CA ASN A 167 11.73 1.80 -26.14
C ASN A 167 10.25 2.14 -25.86
N LEU A 168 9.92 2.67 -24.67
CA LEU A 168 8.55 3.02 -24.32
C LEU A 168 8.48 4.52 -23.97
N LYS A 169 7.46 5.20 -24.50
CA LYS A 169 7.16 6.60 -24.20
C LYS A 169 6.03 6.69 -23.18
N GLY A 170 6.09 7.66 -22.28
CA GLY A 170 5.11 7.84 -21.21
C GLY A 170 5.69 7.58 -19.83
N ALA A 171 4.83 7.39 -18.83
CA ALA A 171 5.22 7.25 -17.44
C ALA A 171 5.68 5.81 -17.08
N TYR A 172 6.53 5.20 -17.92
CA TYR A 172 7.03 3.84 -17.69
C TYR A 172 8.27 3.84 -16.80
N TYR A 173 8.32 2.88 -15.87
CA TYR A 173 9.47 2.63 -15.01
C TYR A 173 9.70 1.12 -14.92
N LEU A 174 10.96 0.68 -14.98
CA LEU A 174 11.26 -0.74 -14.85
C LEU A 174 10.99 -1.20 -13.41
N PRO A 175 10.43 -2.40 -13.22
CA PRO A 175 10.42 -3.10 -11.94
C PRO A 175 11.80 -3.10 -11.29
N THR A 176 11.87 -2.60 -10.07
CA THR A 176 13.13 -2.27 -9.42
C THR A 176 13.23 -2.96 -8.07
N ILE A 177 14.36 -3.60 -7.82
CA ILE A 177 14.74 -4.15 -6.51
C ILE A 177 15.92 -3.34 -5.98
N ILE A 178 15.83 -2.88 -4.73
CA ILE A 178 16.87 -2.09 -4.06
C ILE A 178 17.25 -2.77 -2.75
N THR A 179 18.54 -2.81 -2.47
CA THR A 179 19.14 -3.34 -1.23
C THR A 179 20.05 -2.30 -0.59
N ASN A 180 20.70 -2.64 0.54
CA ASN A 180 21.55 -1.74 1.31
C ASN A 180 20.81 -0.47 1.79
N ILE A 181 19.63 -0.69 2.38
CA ILE A 181 18.72 0.39 2.77
C ILE A 181 19.05 0.89 4.18
N LYS A 182 19.01 2.21 4.34
CA LYS A 182 19.13 2.89 5.63
C LYS A 182 17.84 3.61 5.98
N HIS A 183 17.66 3.87 7.27
CA HIS A 183 16.44 4.47 7.81
C HIS A 183 16.13 5.88 7.29
N ASP A 184 17.12 6.64 6.83
CA ASP A 184 16.99 8.02 6.35
C ASP A 184 16.73 8.13 4.83
N MET A 185 16.63 7.00 4.12
CA MET A 185 16.36 6.97 2.68
C MET A 185 14.87 7.16 2.38
N MET A 186 14.55 7.92 1.33
CA MET A 186 13.15 8.18 0.96
C MET A 186 12.37 6.89 0.67
N VAL A 187 12.97 5.89 0.00
CA VAL A 187 12.30 4.60 -0.28
C VAL A 187 11.93 3.80 0.98
N TRP A 188 12.52 4.12 2.13
CA TRP A 188 12.18 3.51 3.41
C TRP A 188 11.11 4.30 4.17
N ARG A 189 11.24 5.64 4.18
CA ARG A 189 10.37 6.54 4.97
C ARG A 189 9.06 6.90 4.29
N GLU A 190 9.04 6.95 2.97
CA GLU A 190 7.90 7.35 2.17
C GLU A 190 7.21 6.16 1.52
N GLU A 191 5.99 6.37 1.05
CA GLU A 191 5.33 5.40 0.20
C GLU A 191 5.90 5.45 -1.22
N THR A 192 6.44 4.33 -1.68
CA THR A 192 6.83 4.12 -3.08
C THR A 192 5.62 3.61 -3.88
N PHE A 193 4.86 4.54 -4.46
CA PHE A 193 3.63 4.24 -5.22
C PHE A 193 3.92 3.90 -6.69
N GLY A 194 4.76 2.89 -6.89
CA GLY A 194 5.21 2.42 -8.20
C GLY A 194 6.03 1.12 -8.10
N PRO A 195 6.61 0.60 -9.19
CA PRO A 195 7.16 -0.75 -9.21
C PRO A 195 8.58 -0.82 -8.61
N VAL A 196 8.72 -0.41 -7.35
CA VAL A 196 9.97 -0.44 -6.57
C VAL A 196 9.72 -1.28 -5.32
N LEU A 197 10.65 -2.19 -5.02
CA LEU A 197 10.69 -2.96 -3.78
C LEU A 197 12.04 -2.79 -3.11
N VAL A 198 12.02 -2.57 -1.80
CA VAL A 198 13.22 -2.64 -0.98
C VAL A 198 13.33 -4.00 -0.27
N ILE A 199 14.55 -4.53 -0.18
CA ILE A 199 14.84 -5.78 0.54
C ILE A 199 15.88 -5.51 1.63
N VAL A 200 15.56 -5.87 2.88
CA VAL A 200 16.42 -5.69 4.05
C VAL A 200 16.54 -7.00 4.84
N PRO A 201 17.72 -7.33 5.39
CA PRO A 201 17.89 -8.50 6.23
C PRO A 201 17.43 -8.24 7.68
N PHE A 202 17.10 -9.31 8.41
CA PHE A 202 17.00 -9.32 9.87
C PHE A 202 17.61 -10.58 10.48
N SER A 203 17.99 -10.51 11.76
CA SER A 203 18.66 -11.59 12.50
C SER A 203 17.84 -12.18 13.64
N SER A 204 16.78 -11.49 14.09
CA SER A 204 15.93 -11.92 15.19
C SER A 204 14.47 -11.50 14.98
N ASP A 205 13.55 -12.20 15.64
CA ASP A 205 12.13 -11.88 15.63
C ASP A 205 11.85 -10.43 16.09
N ASP A 206 12.56 -9.97 17.15
CA ASP A 206 12.46 -8.61 17.68
C ASP A 206 12.89 -7.56 16.64
N GLU A 207 13.98 -7.84 15.93
CA GLU A 207 14.46 -6.96 14.87
C GLU A 207 13.47 -6.90 13.69
N ALA A 208 12.90 -8.04 13.29
CA ALA A 208 11.88 -8.06 12.25
C ALA A 208 10.64 -7.24 12.63
N ILE A 209 10.15 -7.36 13.86
CA ILE A 209 9.02 -6.57 14.38
C ILE A 209 9.38 -5.08 14.39
N ARG A 210 10.57 -4.73 14.88
CA ARG A 210 11.06 -3.34 14.89
C ARG A 210 11.12 -2.76 13.48
N LEU A 211 11.68 -3.49 12.52
CA LEU A 211 11.75 -3.06 11.11
C LEU A 211 10.37 -2.95 10.47
N ALA A 212 9.46 -3.89 10.76
CA ALA A 212 8.09 -3.86 10.28
C ALA A 212 7.36 -2.60 10.76
N ASN A 213 7.53 -2.26 12.03
CA ASN A 213 6.89 -1.11 12.66
C ASN A 213 7.61 0.24 12.44
N ASP A 214 8.86 0.24 11.95
CA ASP A 214 9.62 1.46 11.63
C ASP A 214 9.12 2.13 10.35
N THR A 215 7.93 2.69 10.48
CA THR A 215 7.25 3.47 9.46
C THR A 215 6.13 4.27 10.12
N ARG A 216 5.77 5.40 9.52
CA ARG A 216 4.58 6.17 9.91
C ARG A 216 3.27 5.51 9.48
N TYR A 217 3.34 4.51 8.60
CA TYR A 217 2.19 3.82 8.03
C TYR A 217 1.83 2.57 8.83
N GLY A 218 0.62 2.06 8.63
CA GLY A 218 0.11 0.85 9.29
C GLY A 218 -1.10 0.28 8.58
N LEU A 219 -1.09 0.20 7.25
CA LEU A 219 -2.23 -0.27 6.48
C LEU A 219 -2.37 -1.80 6.56
N GLY A 220 -1.39 -2.51 6.03
CA GLY A 220 -1.35 -3.98 6.08
C GLY A 220 0.06 -4.52 6.29
N ALA A 221 0.16 -5.82 6.56
CA ALA A 221 1.41 -6.56 6.64
C ALA A 221 1.22 -8.01 6.17
N GLN A 222 2.33 -8.65 5.82
CA GLN A 222 2.36 -10.08 5.52
C GLN A 222 3.51 -10.75 6.26
N VAL A 223 3.26 -11.93 6.81
CA VAL A 223 4.28 -12.76 7.44
C VAL A 223 4.27 -14.16 6.83
N TYR A 224 5.46 -14.65 6.46
CA TYR A 224 5.67 -15.99 5.93
C TYR A 224 6.55 -16.78 6.91
N THR A 225 5.96 -17.77 7.58
CA THR A 225 6.65 -18.72 8.47
C THR A 225 5.78 -19.94 8.74
N LYS A 226 6.41 -21.09 9.01
CA LYS A 226 5.73 -22.30 9.49
C LYS A 226 5.59 -22.32 11.02
N ASN A 227 6.31 -21.46 11.74
CA ASN A 227 6.26 -21.39 13.20
C ASN A 227 4.99 -20.70 13.71
N LYS A 228 4.12 -21.45 14.39
CA LYS A 228 2.86 -20.95 14.95
C LYS A 228 3.01 -19.94 16.10
N GLN A 229 4.08 -20.05 16.90
CA GLN A 229 4.34 -19.09 17.98
C GLN A 229 4.73 -17.72 17.40
N ARG A 230 5.52 -17.72 16.31
CA ARG A 230 5.81 -16.50 15.55
C ARG A 230 4.55 -15.86 15.00
N ILE A 231 3.62 -16.65 14.45
CA ILE A 231 2.35 -16.13 13.95
C ILE A 231 1.60 -15.34 15.04
N GLN A 232 1.42 -15.93 16.23
CA GLN A 232 0.71 -15.27 17.33
C GLN A 232 1.42 -13.99 17.77
N ARG A 233 2.74 -14.06 17.93
CA ARG A 233 3.56 -12.93 18.35
C ARG A 233 3.47 -11.77 17.35
N PHE A 234 3.73 -12.04 16.07
CA PHE A 234 3.70 -11.03 15.02
C PHE A 234 2.30 -10.45 14.82
N ALA A 235 1.24 -11.25 15.01
CA ALA A 235 -0.14 -10.75 14.96
C ALA A 235 -0.41 -9.73 16.07
N SER A 236 0.20 -9.89 17.25
CA SER A 236 0.01 -8.99 18.38
C SER A 236 0.90 -7.74 18.36
N GLU A 237 2.09 -7.82 17.77
CA GLU A 237 3.09 -6.76 17.87
C GLU A 237 3.22 -5.88 16.61
N ILE A 238 2.79 -6.37 15.42
CA ILE A 238 2.78 -5.53 14.21
C ILE A 238 1.60 -4.55 14.27
N GLN A 239 1.90 -3.28 14.08
CA GLN A 239 0.93 -2.18 14.09
C GLN A 239 0.37 -1.96 12.69
N ALA A 240 -0.56 -2.82 12.27
CA ALA A 240 -1.23 -2.74 10.98
C ALA A 240 -2.73 -3.03 11.09
N GLY A 241 -3.50 -2.48 10.15
CA GLY A 241 -4.93 -2.73 10.01
C GLY A 241 -5.28 -4.18 9.68
N THR A 242 -4.48 -4.77 8.79
CA THR A 242 -4.63 -6.15 8.33
C THR A 242 -3.28 -6.85 8.37
N ILE A 243 -3.26 -8.15 8.70
CA ILE A 243 -2.06 -8.97 8.68
C ILE A 243 -2.41 -10.32 8.04
N ASP A 244 -1.81 -10.61 6.90
CA ASP A 244 -1.92 -11.91 6.25
C ASP A 244 -0.76 -12.82 6.70
N PHE A 245 -1.08 -14.06 7.08
CA PHE A 245 -0.07 -15.09 7.36
C PHE A 245 -0.09 -16.14 6.25
N ASN A 246 1.07 -16.41 5.65
CA ASN A 246 1.22 -17.41 4.60
C ASN A 246 0.19 -17.25 3.44
N GLU A 247 -0.77 -18.17 3.34
CA GLU A 247 -1.86 -18.17 2.34
C GLU A 247 -3.04 -17.27 2.71
N GLY A 248 -2.95 -16.53 3.82
CA GLY A 248 -3.98 -15.61 4.26
C GLY A 248 -4.35 -14.59 3.17
N ASN A 249 -5.64 -14.30 3.08
CA ASN A 249 -6.18 -13.31 2.17
C ASN A 249 -7.30 -12.52 2.84
N HIS A 250 -6.96 -11.35 3.35
CA HIS A 250 -7.91 -10.42 3.95
C HIS A 250 -8.81 -9.69 2.93
N TRP A 251 -8.49 -9.69 1.63
CA TRP A 251 -9.24 -8.97 0.60
C TRP A 251 -10.57 -9.66 0.26
N GLN A 252 -11.54 -9.55 1.18
CA GLN A 252 -12.90 -10.05 1.03
C GLN A 252 -13.90 -8.92 1.35
N PRO A 253 -15.05 -8.84 0.65
CA PRO A 253 -16.04 -7.79 0.88
C PRO A 253 -16.58 -7.71 2.32
N CYS A 254 -16.56 -8.83 3.05
CA CYS A 254 -17.03 -8.92 4.43
C CYS A 254 -15.95 -8.58 5.47
N THR A 255 -14.68 -8.50 5.07
CA THR A 255 -13.55 -8.23 5.96
C THR A 255 -13.32 -6.72 6.06
N PRO A 256 -13.34 -6.14 7.27
CA PRO A 256 -13.02 -4.72 7.45
C PRO A 256 -11.60 -4.41 6.96
N PHE A 257 -11.45 -3.33 6.23
CA PHE A 257 -10.17 -2.85 5.73
C PHE A 257 -9.90 -1.45 6.28
N GLY A 258 -8.65 -1.17 6.66
CA GLY A 258 -8.25 0.20 6.98
C GLY A 258 -7.08 0.33 7.92
N GLY A 259 -6.42 1.49 7.89
CA GLY A 259 -5.10 1.67 8.49
C GLY A 259 -5.04 1.97 9.99
N TYR A 260 -3.85 1.72 10.55
CA TYR A 260 -3.32 2.31 11.78
C TYR A 260 -2.44 3.52 11.40
N LYS A 261 -2.09 4.36 12.40
CA LYS A 261 -1.16 5.49 12.24
C LYS A 261 -1.57 6.44 11.09
N ASP A 262 -0.63 6.85 10.24
CA ASP A 262 -0.90 7.73 9.09
C ASP A 262 -1.57 7.01 7.91
N SER A 263 -1.89 5.72 8.03
CA SER A 263 -2.59 4.96 7.00
C SER A 263 -4.11 5.10 7.04
N GLY A 264 -4.69 5.71 8.07
CA GLY A 264 -6.11 6.00 8.04
C GLY A 264 -6.80 6.15 9.40
N MET A 265 -8.11 6.39 9.33
CA MET A 265 -9.02 6.45 10.47
C MET A 265 -10.40 5.93 10.05
N GLY A 266 -10.99 5.04 10.86
CA GLY A 266 -12.19 4.29 10.50
C GLY A 266 -11.86 3.00 9.75
N ARG A 267 -12.89 2.31 9.24
CA ARG A 267 -12.74 1.12 8.40
C ARG A 267 -13.69 1.17 7.20
N GLU A 268 -13.28 0.59 6.09
CA GLU A 268 -14.14 0.25 4.97
C GLU A 268 -14.54 -1.24 5.03
N HIS A 269 -15.51 -1.62 4.20
CA HIS A 269 -15.99 -3.00 4.04
C HIS A 269 -16.63 -3.63 5.28
N GLY A 270 -17.29 -4.76 5.06
CA GLY A 270 -17.93 -5.54 6.11
C GLY A 270 -18.95 -4.76 6.96
N ALA A 271 -19.36 -5.38 8.06
CA ALA A 271 -20.30 -4.76 8.99
C ALA A 271 -19.69 -3.53 9.69
N MET A 272 -18.38 -3.50 9.88
CA MET A 272 -17.70 -2.39 10.56
C MET A 272 -17.69 -1.14 9.69
N GLY A 273 -17.32 -1.24 8.41
CA GLY A 273 -17.34 -0.10 7.51
C GLY A 273 -18.75 0.40 7.21
N PHE A 274 -19.74 -0.49 7.12
CA PHE A 274 -21.14 -0.06 7.03
C PHE A 274 -21.58 0.76 8.25
N ARG A 275 -21.20 0.33 9.47
CA ARG A 275 -21.50 1.07 10.70
C ARG A 275 -20.85 2.45 10.73
N GLU A 276 -19.80 2.69 9.94
CA GLU A 276 -19.20 4.02 9.86
C GLU A 276 -20.15 5.07 9.24
N LEU A 277 -21.13 4.64 8.43
CA LEU A 277 -22.18 5.47 7.83
C LEU A 277 -23.36 5.77 8.77
N CYS A 278 -23.39 5.20 9.98
CA CYS A 278 -24.52 5.29 10.89
C CYS A 278 -24.27 6.26 12.05
N GLN A 279 -25.36 6.80 12.60
CA GLN A 279 -25.38 7.53 13.87
C GLN A 279 -26.18 6.74 14.90
N ILE A 280 -25.61 6.55 16.08
CA ILE A 280 -26.27 5.80 17.16
C ILE A 280 -27.20 6.74 17.92
N LYS A 281 -28.47 6.36 18.04
CA LYS A 281 -29.48 7.07 18.83
C LYS A 281 -30.04 6.13 19.89
N VAL A 282 -29.94 6.52 21.15
CA VAL A 282 -30.53 5.80 22.29
C VAL A 282 -31.89 6.44 22.58
N ILE A 283 -32.93 5.60 22.71
CA ILE A 283 -34.29 6.01 23.05
C ILE A 283 -34.64 5.34 24.38
N ALA A 284 -34.98 6.15 25.38
CA ALA A 284 -35.54 5.67 26.64
C ALA A 284 -36.98 6.17 26.73
N ALA A 285 -37.91 5.25 27.00
CA ALA A 285 -39.33 5.51 27.23
C ALA A 285 -39.75 4.80 28.52
N ASP A 286 -40.82 5.29 29.14
CA ASP A 286 -41.43 4.80 30.37
C ASP A 286 -42.22 3.49 30.18
#